data_AF-A0A926FMK9-F1
#
_entry.id   AF-A0A926FMK9-F1
#
_cell.length_a   1.000
_cell.length_b   1.000
_cell.length_c   1.000
_cell.angle_alpha   90.00
_cell.angle_beta   90.00
_cell.angle_gamma   90.00
#
_symmetry.space_group_name_H-M   'P 1'
#
loop_
_entity.id
_entity.type
_entity.pdbx_description
1 polymer ?
#
loop_
_entity_poly.entity_id
_entity_poly.type
_entity_poly.pdbx_seq_one_letter_code
_entity_poly.pdbx_strand_id
1 'polypeptide(L)'
;MNRSALAAAAVFLLLSTASPAEQRVQSFALNGYKRVLDGQWQGIRYASDGNVYFGSSTHSAHHGASFFKYDSATRQVTLLAEDLTTICGEDPQTNPQGKLHSDIVEAHGWLYMATHFSSELPGAYDTWTGSHVIGYELATGQFRDYGVVHPNYNAYSAIGVDPVRNYLYVFLTGQLPGQVSYLFRIHTVTGAKTNLGQVGTAFSASFWTFVDRRGDVWFSVVGQYGALWRVRGDTGQLDVFPNALPPMYRWDAEELAGAPEQANRWIMWMQPLDGDRA
;
A
#
# COMPACT_ATOMS: atom_id res chain seq x y z
N MET A 1 73.60 -25.67 29.05
CA MET A 1 72.33 -26.24 29.59
C MET A 1 71.73 -25.23 30.57
N ASN A 2 70.38 -25.19 30.64
CA ASN A 2 69.48 -24.23 31.34
C ASN A 2 69.25 -22.89 30.63
N ARG A 3 68.12 -22.70 29.94
CA ARG A 3 66.71 -22.49 30.37
C ARG A 3 66.42 -21.00 30.61
N SER A 4 66.04 -20.30 29.55
CA SER A 4 65.45 -18.96 29.58
C SER A 4 63.96 -19.12 29.22
N ALA A 5 63.07 -18.79 30.16
CA ALA A 5 61.63 -18.80 29.97
C ALA A 5 61.20 -17.48 29.31
N LEU A 6 60.56 -17.54 28.14
CA LEU A 6 59.74 -16.45 27.62
C LEU A 6 58.29 -16.67 28.07
N ALA A 7 57.76 -15.74 28.85
CA ALA A 7 56.35 -15.67 29.18
C ALA A 7 55.60 -15.00 28.02
N ALA A 8 54.66 -15.73 27.41
CA ALA A 8 53.71 -15.17 26.45
C ALA A 8 52.55 -14.53 27.22
N ALA A 9 52.41 -13.20 27.11
CA ALA A 9 51.22 -12.49 27.59
C ALA A 9 50.09 -12.67 26.58
N ALA A 10 49.06 -13.45 26.95
CA ALA A 10 47.84 -13.57 26.17
C ALA A 10 46.96 -12.35 26.42
N VAL A 11 46.74 -11.53 25.39
CA VAL A 11 45.73 -10.47 25.38
C VAL A 11 44.37 -11.14 25.18
N PHE A 12 43.58 -11.26 26.24
CA PHE A 12 42.17 -11.64 26.13
C PHE A 12 41.36 -10.42 25.70
N LEU A 13 40.92 -10.40 24.43
CA LEU A 13 39.82 -9.54 24.01
C LEU A 13 38.55 -10.01 24.73
N LEU A 14 38.08 -9.19 25.66
CA LEU A 14 36.74 -9.31 26.25
C LEU A 14 35.72 -8.97 25.17
N LEU A 15 35.16 -9.99 24.52
CA LEU A 15 33.95 -9.87 23.73
C LEU A 15 32.79 -9.59 24.70
N SER A 16 32.31 -8.34 24.76
CA SER A 16 31.07 -8.03 25.46
C SER A 16 29.92 -8.64 24.69
N THR A 17 29.31 -9.69 25.23
CA THR A 17 28.02 -10.18 24.74
C THR A 17 26.97 -9.13 25.07
N ALA A 18 26.58 -8.31 24.10
CA ALA A 18 25.44 -7.42 24.27
C ALA A 18 24.22 -8.27 24.62
N SER A 19 23.62 -8.00 25.78
CA SER A 19 22.34 -8.61 26.16
C SER A 19 21.31 -8.32 25.06
N PRO A 20 20.47 -9.30 24.68
CA PRO A 20 19.43 -9.06 23.68
C PRO A 20 18.58 -7.87 24.13
N ALA A 21 18.41 -6.89 23.24
CA ALA A 21 17.61 -5.72 23.52
C ALA A 21 16.16 -6.16 23.81
N GLU A 22 15.66 -5.86 24.99
CA GLU A 22 14.27 -6.14 25.36
C GLU A 22 13.34 -5.25 24.51
N GLN A 23 12.65 -5.86 23.54
CA GLN A 23 11.71 -5.14 22.70
C GLN A 23 10.40 -4.95 23.45
N ARG A 24 10.11 -3.72 23.86
CA ARG A 24 8.84 -3.37 24.49
C ARG A 24 7.74 -3.36 23.43
N VAL A 25 6.71 -4.17 23.64
CA VAL A 25 5.54 -4.24 22.76
C VAL A 25 4.36 -3.55 23.43
N GLN A 26 3.60 -2.77 22.66
CA GLN A 26 2.34 -2.17 23.09
C GLN A 26 1.27 -2.51 22.06
N SER A 27 0.09 -2.87 22.55
CA SER A 27 -1.07 -3.20 21.72
C SER A 27 -2.17 -2.17 21.90
N PHE A 28 -2.80 -1.77 20.79
CA PHE A 28 -3.93 -0.86 20.78
C PHE A 28 -5.12 -1.57 20.13
N ALA A 29 -6.20 -1.74 20.89
CA ALA A 29 -7.40 -2.39 20.39
C ALA A 29 -8.25 -1.37 19.61
N LEU A 30 -8.26 -1.47 18.27
CA LEU A 30 -9.00 -0.52 17.42
C LEU A 30 -10.51 -0.59 17.65
N ASN A 31 -11.03 -1.77 18.02
CA ASN A 31 -12.42 -1.95 18.39
C ASN A 31 -12.84 -1.18 19.67
N GLY A 32 -11.88 -0.71 20.46
CA GLY A 32 -12.09 0.19 21.59
C GLY A 32 -12.42 1.63 21.16
N TYR A 33 -12.02 2.04 19.95
CA TYR A 33 -12.41 3.32 19.35
C TYR A 33 -13.78 3.20 18.69
N LYS A 34 -13.97 2.15 17.88
CA LYS A 34 -15.26 1.79 17.29
C LYS A 34 -15.44 0.29 17.21
N ARG A 35 -16.54 -0.20 17.78
CA ARG A 35 -16.83 -1.63 17.96
C ARG A 35 -16.75 -2.48 16.69
N VAL A 36 -17.00 -1.87 15.53
CA VAL A 36 -17.05 -2.50 14.20
C VAL A 36 -15.69 -2.61 13.51
N LEU A 37 -14.65 -1.96 14.03
CA LEU A 37 -13.30 -2.07 13.46
C LEU A 37 -12.71 -3.43 13.83
N ASP A 38 -12.26 -4.18 12.81
CA ASP A 38 -11.89 -5.59 12.94
C ASP A 38 -10.51 -5.94 12.36
N GLY A 39 -9.79 -4.97 11.79
CA GLY A 39 -8.43 -5.21 11.31
C GLY A 39 -7.74 -3.99 10.72
N GLN A 40 -6.66 -4.28 10.01
CA GLN A 40 -5.91 -3.36 9.16
C GLN A 40 -5.34 -4.18 7.98
N TRP A 41 -5.28 -3.59 6.78
CA TRP A 41 -4.73 -4.23 5.59
C TRP A 41 -3.38 -3.63 5.20
N GLN A 42 -3.33 -2.79 4.17
CA GLN A 42 -2.06 -2.26 3.65
C GLN A 42 -1.76 -0.84 4.11
N GLY A 43 -2.78 0.01 4.28
CA GLY A 43 -2.59 1.45 4.45
C GLY A 43 -1.94 1.80 5.79
N ILE A 44 -0.61 1.79 5.83
CA ILE A 44 0.23 2.24 6.95
C ILE A 44 1.51 2.89 6.42
N ARG A 45 1.92 4.02 7.01
CA ARG A 45 3.13 4.76 6.61
C ARG A 45 3.79 5.48 7.76
N TYR A 46 5.10 5.31 7.90
CA TYR A 46 5.93 6.23 8.67
C TYR A 46 6.19 7.48 7.82
N ALA A 47 5.71 8.63 8.28
CA ALA A 47 5.76 9.89 7.54
C ALA A 47 6.94 10.77 7.96
N SER A 48 7.25 11.77 7.15
CA SER A 48 8.39 12.68 7.39
C SER A 48 8.27 13.53 8.66
N ASP A 49 7.08 13.63 9.25
CA ASP A 49 6.84 14.33 10.52
C ASP A 49 7.16 13.48 11.77
N GLY A 50 7.64 12.25 11.58
CA GLY A 50 8.05 11.34 12.66
C GLY A 50 6.91 10.51 13.26
N ASN A 51 5.71 10.58 12.68
CA ASN A 51 4.55 9.80 13.09
C ASN A 51 4.26 8.64 12.13
N VAL A 52 3.53 7.63 12.62
CA VAL A 52 2.99 6.54 11.78
C VAL A 52 1.51 6.80 11.55
N TYR A 53 1.08 6.78 10.30
CA TYR A 53 -0.31 6.94 9.90
C TYR A 53 -0.85 5.63 9.38
N PHE A 54 -2.08 5.27 9.72
CA PHE A 54 -2.67 4.02 9.25
C PHE A 54 -4.20 4.09 9.20
N GLY A 55 -4.79 3.38 8.24
CA GLY A 55 -6.22 3.12 8.21
C GLY A 55 -6.55 1.83 8.95
N SER A 56 -7.71 1.76 9.59
CA SER A 56 -8.27 0.48 10.04
C SER A 56 -9.03 -0.22 8.92
N SER A 57 -9.74 -1.27 9.29
CA SER A 57 -10.65 -2.00 8.42
C SER A 57 -11.89 -2.39 9.20
N THR A 58 -12.98 -2.51 8.48
CA THR A 58 -14.25 -3.05 8.97
C THR A 58 -14.92 -3.81 7.84
N HIS A 59 -15.76 -4.77 8.21
CA HIS A 59 -16.70 -5.42 7.30
C HIS A 59 -18.14 -4.99 7.53
N SER A 60 -18.35 -3.91 8.30
CA SER A 60 -19.68 -3.35 8.53
C SER A 60 -20.26 -2.79 7.25
N ALA A 61 -21.55 -3.05 7.03
CA ALA A 61 -22.31 -2.43 5.94
C ALA A 61 -22.70 -0.97 6.22
N HIS A 62 -22.48 -0.45 7.44
CA HIS A 62 -23.03 0.84 7.88
C HIS A 62 -21.98 1.79 8.47
N HIS A 63 -20.70 1.45 8.35
CA HIS A 63 -19.60 2.26 8.86
C HIS A 63 -18.34 1.96 8.04
N GLY A 64 -17.59 2.99 7.66
CA GLY A 64 -16.32 2.84 6.94
C GLY A 64 -15.13 2.56 7.84
N ALA A 65 -13.95 2.44 7.24
CA ALA A 65 -12.69 2.41 7.98
C ALA A 65 -12.49 3.74 8.73
N SER A 66 -11.65 3.69 9.76
CA SER A 66 -11.15 4.86 10.47
C SER A 66 -9.70 5.14 10.06
N PHE A 67 -9.22 6.36 10.28
CA PHE A 67 -7.83 6.75 10.06
C PHE A 67 -7.18 7.23 11.36
N PHE A 68 -5.94 6.81 11.58
CA PHE A 68 -5.23 7.01 12.85
C PHE A 68 -3.82 7.57 12.64
N LYS A 69 -3.31 8.18 13.70
CA LYS A 69 -1.91 8.55 13.87
C LYS A 69 -1.36 7.88 15.12
N TYR A 70 -0.19 7.26 15.01
CA TYR A 70 0.63 6.84 16.13
C TYR A 70 1.84 7.77 16.24
N ASP A 71 1.93 8.46 17.37
CA ASP A 71 3.07 9.30 17.72
C ASP A 71 4.13 8.44 18.41
N SER A 72 5.29 8.32 17.77
CA SER A 72 6.39 7.48 18.24
C SER A 72 7.11 8.05 19.47
N ALA A 73 7.06 9.38 19.67
CA ALA A 73 7.66 10.05 20.81
C ALA A 73 6.79 9.90 22.06
N THR A 74 5.47 10.07 21.92
CA THR A 74 4.52 9.98 23.05
C THR A 74 3.94 8.59 23.25
N ARG A 75 4.08 7.69 22.26
CA ARG A 75 3.53 6.33 22.22
C ARG A 75 2.00 6.32 22.32
N GLN A 76 1.34 7.25 21.63
CA GLN A 76 -0.11 7.40 21.65
C GLN A 76 -0.72 7.19 20.27
N VAL A 77 -1.86 6.50 20.23
CA VAL A 77 -2.71 6.40 19.03
C VAL A 77 -3.84 7.42 19.12
N THR A 78 -3.90 8.31 18.13
CA THR A 78 -4.96 9.31 17.94
C THR A 78 -5.86 8.91 16.78
N LEU A 79 -7.17 8.93 17.01
CA LEU A 79 -8.18 8.82 15.95
C LEU A 79 -8.25 10.15 15.19
N LEU A 80 -7.92 10.14 13.90
CA LEU A 80 -7.95 11.32 13.03
C LEU A 80 -9.25 11.43 12.23
N ALA A 81 -9.76 10.29 11.74
CA ALA A 81 -11.06 10.20 11.10
C ALA A 81 -11.78 8.97 11.61
N GLU A 82 -13.00 9.15 12.08
CA GLU A 82 -13.83 8.06 12.58
C GLU A 82 -14.37 7.19 11.44
N ASP A 83 -14.84 7.79 10.35
CA ASP A 83 -15.43 7.08 9.22
C ASP A 83 -14.98 7.71 7.90
N LEU A 84 -14.21 6.97 7.10
CA LEU A 84 -13.72 7.40 5.80
C LEU A 84 -14.84 7.58 4.77
N THR A 85 -16.00 6.95 4.94
CA THR A 85 -17.20 7.18 4.12
C THR A 85 -17.67 8.63 4.25
N THR A 86 -17.61 9.17 5.49
CA THR A 86 -17.93 10.58 5.75
C THR A 86 -16.86 11.51 5.18
N ILE A 87 -15.58 11.13 5.25
CA ILE A 87 -14.49 11.89 4.61
C ILE A 87 -14.67 11.97 3.10
N CYS A 88 -15.18 10.90 2.48
CA CYS A 88 -15.51 10.83 1.06
C CYS A 88 -16.82 11.56 0.70
N GLY A 89 -17.53 12.11 1.68
CA GLY A 89 -18.80 12.83 1.46
C GLY A 89 -19.93 11.94 0.94
N GLU A 90 -19.86 10.63 1.18
CA GLU A 90 -20.85 9.67 0.68
C GLU A 90 -22.08 9.53 1.57
N ASP A 91 -23.17 9.04 0.98
CA ASP A 91 -24.40 8.71 1.68
C ASP A 91 -24.20 7.43 2.53
N PRO A 92 -24.54 7.43 3.84
CA PRO A 92 -24.48 6.25 4.69
C PRO A 92 -25.39 5.09 4.24
N GLN A 93 -26.25 5.29 3.25
CA GLN A 93 -27.09 4.25 2.63
C GLN A 93 -26.47 3.56 1.41
N THR A 94 -25.15 3.70 1.22
CA THR A 94 -24.36 2.94 0.24
C THR A 94 -23.34 2.08 0.96
N ASN A 95 -22.81 1.04 0.29
CA ASN A 95 -21.74 0.25 0.91
C ASN A 95 -20.55 1.17 1.26
N PRO A 96 -20.01 1.10 2.49
CA PRO A 96 -19.08 2.10 2.98
C PRO A 96 -17.64 1.85 2.52
N GLN A 97 -16.82 2.89 2.67
CA GLN A 97 -15.37 2.88 2.40
C GLN A 97 -14.64 2.17 3.54
N GLY A 98 -14.75 0.83 3.58
CA GLY A 98 -14.42 0.00 4.75
C GLY A 98 -12.96 -0.31 4.99
N LYS A 99 -12.06 -0.01 4.06
CA LYS A 99 -10.64 -0.37 4.14
C LYS A 99 -9.76 0.66 3.43
N LEU A 100 -8.51 0.78 3.88
CA LEU A 100 -7.41 1.25 3.04
C LEU A 100 -6.65 0.04 2.50
N HIS A 101 -7.06 -0.41 1.32
CA HIS A 101 -6.44 -1.55 0.64
C HIS A 101 -5.37 -1.10 -0.37
N SER A 102 -4.63 -0.05 -0.01
CA SER A 102 -3.53 0.52 -0.78
C SER A 102 -2.40 0.92 0.18
N ASP A 103 -1.20 1.17 -0.36
CA ASP A 103 -0.15 1.88 0.40
C ASP A 103 -0.61 3.31 0.75
N ILE A 104 0.06 3.95 1.72
CA ILE A 104 -0.03 5.39 1.93
C ILE A 104 1.26 6.02 1.40
N VAL A 105 1.13 6.81 0.34
CA VAL A 105 2.27 7.45 -0.33
C VAL A 105 2.36 8.90 0.10
N GLU A 106 3.51 9.27 0.67
CA GLU A 106 3.78 10.65 1.06
C GLU A 106 4.41 11.43 -0.10
N ALA A 107 3.89 12.62 -0.38
CA ALA A 107 4.49 13.57 -1.32
C ALA A 107 4.04 15.00 -1.00
N HIS A 108 4.95 15.97 -1.10
CA HIS A 108 4.66 17.41 -0.92
C HIS A 108 3.93 17.77 0.39
N GLY A 109 4.18 17.05 1.48
CA GLY A 109 3.51 17.27 2.77
C GLY A 109 2.10 16.67 2.87
N TRP A 110 1.72 15.83 1.91
CA TRP A 110 0.45 15.10 1.87
C TRP A 110 0.67 13.60 1.95
N LEU A 111 -0.26 12.91 2.60
CA LEU A 111 -0.40 11.46 2.57
C LEU A 111 -1.54 11.10 1.62
N TYR A 112 -1.23 10.35 0.57
CA TYR A 112 -2.20 9.91 -0.43
C TYR A 112 -2.54 8.43 -0.25
N MET A 113 -3.82 8.08 -0.38
CA MET A 113 -4.32 6.71 -0.23
C MET A 113 -5.60 6.49 -1.04
N ALA A 114 -5.90 5.24 -1.35
CA ALA A 114 -7.15 4.82 -1.97
C ALA A 114 -7.99 3.96 -1.03
N THR A 115 -9.29 4.20 -1.03
CA THR A 115 -10.26 3.45 -0.24
C THR A 115 -10.68 2.16 -0.94
N HIS A 116 -11.25 1.22 -0.19
CA HIS A 116 -11.77 -0.04 -0.71
C HIS A 116 -13.06 -0.43 0.02
N PHE A 117 -13.88 -1.22 -0.67
CA PHE A 117 -15.14 -1.75 -0.21
C PHE A 117 -15.09 -2.53 1.13
N SER A 118 -16.16 -2.39 1.92
CA SER A 118 -16.37 -2.99 3.25
C SER A 118 -17.18 -4.29 3.25
N SER A 119 -18.14 -4.45 2.33
CA SER A 119 -19.35 -5.25 2.61
C SER A 119 -19.22 -6.75 2.37
N GLU A 120 -18.78 -7.47 3.40
CA GLU A 120 -18.70 -8.94 3.39
C GLU A 120 -19.62 -9.59 4.47
N LEU A 121 -20.30 -8.77 5.29
CA LEU A 121 -21.25 -9.21 6.32
C LEU A 121 -22.71 -8.99 5.89
N PRO A 122 -23.69 -9.68 6.52
CA PRO A 122 -25.10 -9.44 6.28
C PRO A 122 -25.50 -7.97 6.49
N GLY A 123 -26.35 -7.44 5.60
CA GLY A 123 -26.79 -6.04 5.63
C GLY A 123 -26.16 -5.14 4.57
N ALA A 124 -25.31 -5.71 3.69
CA ALA A 124 -24.76 -5.01 2.53
C ALA A 124 -25.84 -4.33 1.69
N TYR A 125 -25.57 -3.11 1.25
CA TYR A 125 -26.42 -2.42 0.29
C TYR A 125 -26.22 -3.01 -1.12
N ASP A 126 -27.18 -2.81 -2.01
CA ASP A 126 -27.08 -3.30 -3.40
C ASP A 126 -26.05 -2.50 -4.23
N THR A 127 -25.71 -1.28 -3.78
CA THR A 127 -24.91 -0.34 -4.54
C THR A 127 -23.53 -0.13 -3.92
N TRP A 128 -22.53 -0.04 -4.79
CA TRP A 128 -21.17 0.38 -4.46
C TRP A 128 -20.80 1.55 -5.35
N THR A 129 -20.55 2.71 -4.76
CA THR A 129 -20.20 3.93 -5.49
C THR A 129 -18.90 3.75 -6.28
N GLY A 130 -17.91 3.12 -5.66
CA GLY A 130 -16.56 2.94 -6.19
C GLY A 130 -15.52 3.44 -5.20
N SER A 131 -14.27 3.03 -5.39
CA SER A 131 -13.16 3.53 -4.58
C SER A 131 -12.87 5.01 -4.85
N HIS A 132 -12.62 5.71 -3.76
CA HIS A 132 -12.09 7.07 -3.73
C HIS A 132 -10.57 7.06 -3.66
N VAL A 133 -9.99 8.20 -4.00
CA VAL A 133 -8.63 8.57 -3.58
C VAL A 133 -8.76 9.76 -2.65
N ILE A 134 -8.08 9.72 -1.52
CA ILE A 134 -8.07 10.79 -0.52
C ILE A 134 -6.64 11.21 -0.21
N GLY A 135 -6.48 12.48 0.16
CA GLY A 135 -5.24 13.07 0.66
C GLY A 135 -5.43 13.58 2.09
N TYR A 136 -4.41 13.45 2.93
CA TYR A 136 -4.34 14.06 4.26
C TYR A 136 -3.13 14.99 4.32
N GLU A 137 -3.34 16.28 4.57
CA GLU A 137 -2.28 17.27 4.66
C GLU A 137 -1.65 17.25 6.06
N LEU A 138 -0.35 16.96 6.14
CA LEU A 138 0.36 16.84 7.41
C LEU A 138 0.38 18.16 8.20
N ALA A 139 0.49 19.29 7.51
CA ALA A 139 0.63 20.60 8.14
C ALA A 139 -0.67 21.08 8.82
N THR A 140 -1.83 20.77 8.22
CA THR A 140 -3.13 21.30 8.68
C THR A 140 -4.02 20.23 9.30
N GLY A 141 -3.73 18.96 9.04
CA GLY A 141 -4.58 17.84 9.42
C GLY A 141 -5.88 17.76 8.63
N GLN A 142 -5.97 18.43 7.48
CA GLN A 142 -7.17 18.43 6.65
C GLN A 142 -7.16 17.29 5.63
N PHE A 143 -8.32 16.70 5.43
CA PHE A 143 -8.54 15.74 4.34
C PHE A 143 -8.98 16.47 3.07
N ARG A 144 -8.58 15.91 1.93
CA ARG A 144 -9.11 16.22 0.61
C ARG A 144 -9.56 14.94 -0.05
N ASP A 145 -10.81 14.90 -0.46
CA ASP A 145 -11.31 13.84 -1.32
C ASP A 145 -11.11 14.21 -2.79
N TYR A 146 -10.57 13.27 -3.58
CA TYR A 146 -10.48 13.38 -5.04
C TYR A 146 -11.71 12.78 -5.72
N GLY A 147 -12.65 12.20 -4.97
CA GLY A 147 -13.88 11.57 -5.44
C GLY A 147 -13.66 10.15 -5.94
N VAL A 148 -14.77 9.47 -6.26
CA VAL A 148 -14.77 8.16 -6.93
C VAL A 148 -13.90 8.21 -8.19
N VAL A 149 -12.93 7.29 -8.30
CA VAL A 149 -12.02 7.26 -9.45
C VAL A 149 -12.71 6.70 -10.69
N HIS A 150 -13.44 5.59 -10.52
CA HIS A 150 -14.29 5.00 -11.54
C HIS A 150 -15.49 4.30 -10.88
N PRO A 151 -16.75 4.56 -11.30
CA PRO A 151 -17.92 4.03 -10.61
C PRO A 151 -17.98 2.50 -10.57
N ASN A 152 -18.31 1.92 -9.41
CA ASN A 152 -18.38 0.47 -9.16
C ASN A 152 -17.05 -0.30 -9.32
N TYR A 153 -15.90 0.38 -9.26
CA TYR A 153 -14.57 -0.26 -9.26
C TYR A 153 -13.92 -0.18 -7.88
N ASN A 154 -13.03 -1.12 -7.61
CA ASN A 154 -12.27 -1.17 -6.36
C ASN A 154 -10.79 -0.86 -6.61
N ALA A 155 -10.19 -0.03 -5.77
CA ALA A 155 -8.74 0.13 -5.72
C ALA A 155 -8.14 -1.07 -4.98
N TYR A 156 -7.49 -1.96 -5.74
CA TYR A 156 -6.90 -3.19 -5.20
C TYR A 156 -5.59 -3.53 -5.90
N SER A 157 -4.46 -2.96 -5.51
CA SER A 157 -4.18 -2.14 -4.33
C SER A 157 -3.31 -0.93 -4.64
N ALA A 158 -2.50 -1.05 -5.68
CA ALA A 158 -1.34 -0.19 -5.83
C ALA A 158 -1.71 1.25 -6.13
N ILE A 159 -1.06 2.15 -5.41
CA ILE A 159 -0.97 3.56 -5.76
C ILE A 159 0.50 3.99 -5.83
N GLY A 160 0.75 5.11 -6.50
CA GLY A 160 2.06 5.72 -6.60
C GLY A 160 1.94 7.21 -6.86
N VAL A 161 2.93 8.01 -6.48
CA VAL A 161 2.92 9.45 -6.71
C VAL A 161 4.19 9.87 -7.43
N ASP A 162 4.05 10.56 -8.57
CA ASP A 162 5.08 11.37 -9.20
C ASP A 162 4.94 12.81 -8.67
N PRO A 163 5.79 13.23 -7.71
CA PRO A 163 5.72 14.57 -7.15
C PRO A 163 6.15 15.65 -8.16
N VAL A 164 6.99 15.32 -9.14
CA VAL A 164 7.48 16.33 -10.11
C VAL A 164 6.35 16.80 -11.01
N ARG A 165 5.48 15.87 -11.44
CA ARG A 165 4.34 16.17 -12.32
C ARG A 165 3.01 16.31 -11.59
N ASN A 166 2.99 16.14 -10.27
CA ASN A 166 1.77 16.14 -9.46
C ASN A 166 0.77 15.08 -9.91
N TYR A 167 1.26 13.87 -10.20
CA TYR A 167 0.43 12.75 -10.61
C TYR A 167 0.36 11.68 -9.54
N LEU A 168 -0.86 11.28 -9.20
CA LEU A 168 -1.15 10.09 -8.43
C LEU A 168 -1.66 9.01 -9.38
N TYR A 169 -1.09 7.82 -9.29
CA TYR A 169 -1.50 6.65 -10.05
C TYR A 169 -2.26 5.71 -9.14
N VAL A 170 -3.33 5.10 -9.65
CA VAL A 170 -4.16 4.16 -8.90
C VAL A 170 -4.59 3.01 -9.79
N PHE A 171 -4.35 1.79 -9.31
CA PHE A 171 -4.84 0.58 -9.93
C PHE A 171 -6.27 0.30 -9.48
N LEU A 172 -7.18 0.10 -10.43
CA LEU A 172 -8.58 -0.24 -10.18
C LEU A 172 -8.93 -1.59 -10.81
N THR A 173 -9.61 -2.44 -10.06
CA THR A 173 -10.21 -3.68 -10.57
C THR A 173 -11.72 -3.61 -10.58
N GLY A 174 -12.30 -4.07 -11.67
CA GLY A 174 -13.70 -4.44 -11.72
C GLY A 174 -13.94 -5.80 -11.09
N GLN A 175 -15.13 -5.98 -10.52
CA GLN A 175 -15.57 -7.21 -9.86
C GLN A 175 -16.91 -7.74 -10.42
N LEU A 176 -17.53 -7.02 -11.36
CA LEU A 176 -18.75 -7.48 -12.04
C LEU A 176 -18.42 -8.15 -13.37
N PRO A 177 -19.28 -9.07 -13.86
CA PRO A 177 -19.11 -9.69 -15.17
C PRO A 177 -18.89 -8.65 -16.28
N GLY A 178 -17.88 -8.88 -17.13
CA GLY A 178 -17.53 -7.98 -18.23
C GLY A 178 -16.67 -6.78 -17.85
N GLN A 179 -16.42 -6.53 -16.56
CA GLN A 179 -15.45 -5.52 -16.14
C GLN A 179 -14.01 -6.03 -16.29
N VAL A 180 -13.05 -5.10 -16.31
CA VAL A 180 -11.62 -5.37 -16.44
C VAL A 180 -10.84 -4.59 -15.38
N SER A 181 -9.51 -4.57 -15.44
CA SER A 181 -8.70 -3.72 -14.56
C SER A 181 -8.02 -2.61 -15.34
N TYR A 182 -7.95 -1.42 -14.73
CA TYR A 182 -7.39 -0.21 -15.33
C TYR A 182 -6.33 0.40 -14.44
N LEU A 183 -5.44 1.18 -15.04
CA LEU A 183 -4.65 2.15 -14.32
C LEU A 183 -5.19 3.56 -14.60
N PHE A 184 -5.40 4.33 -13.54
CA PHE A 184 -5.79 5.72 -13.62
C PHE A 184 -4.65 6.62 -13.14
N ARG A 185 -4.67 7.85 -13.65
CA ARG A 185 -3.84 8.96 -13.20
C ARG A 185 -4.73 10.09 -12.73
N ILE A 186 -4.40 10.69 -11.60
CA ILE A 186 -5.09 11.83 -10.99
C ILE A 186 -4.07 12.96 -10.83
N HIS A 187 -4.37 14.14 -11.35
CA HIS A 187 -3.55 15.32 -11.09
C HIS A 187 -3.85 15.85 -9.69
N THR A 188 -2.87 15.82 -8.78
CA THR A 188 -3.09 16.07 -7.34
C THR A 188 -3.47 17.52 -7.04
N VAL A 189 -3.16 18.48 -7.92
CA VAL A 189 -3.59 19.86 -7.73
C VAL A 189 -5.04 20.06 -8.20
N THR A 190 -5.40 19.60 -9.39
CA THR A 190 -6.72 19.90 -10.01
C THR A 190 -7.77 18.83 -9.76
N GLY A 191 -7.38 17.62 -9.36
CA GLY A 191 -8.25 16.46 -9.25
C GLY A 191 -8.68 15.84 -10.59
N ALA A 192 -8.10 16.30 -11.70
CA ALA A 192 -8.39 15.78 -13.03
C ALA A 192 -7.96 14.30 -13.12
N LYS A 193 -8.88 13.43 -13.55
CA LYS A 193 -8.67 11.98 -13.66
C LYS A 193 -8.52 11.59 -15.13
N THR A 194 -7.60 10.67 -15.41
CA THR A 194 -7.35 10.13 -16.75
C THR A 194 -7.24 8.61 -16.65
N ASN A 195 -8.05 7.88 -17.40
CA ASN A 195 -7.86 6.44 -17.60
C ASN A 195 -6.69 6.24 -18.56
N LEU A 196 -5.64 5.54 -18.13
CA LEU A 196 -4.45 5.28 -18.93
C LEU A 196 -4.56 4.02 -19.79
N GLY A 197 -5.55 3.17 -19.51
CA GLY A 197 -5.81 1.96 -20.28
C GLY A 197 -5.95 0.71 -19.41
N GLN A 198 -6.42 -0.35 -20.06
CA GLN A 198 -6.63 -1.65 -19.44
C GLN A 198 -5.28 -2.33 -19.17
N VAL A 199 -5.13 -2.87 -17.96
CA VAL A 199 -3.89 -3.53 -17.48
C VAL A 199 -4.13 -4.96 -16.98
N GLY A 200 -5.39 -5.38 -16.88
CA GLY A 200 -5.76 -6.71 -16.43
C GLY A 200 -7.21 -7.06 -16.76
N THR A 201 -7.68 -8.18 -16.23
CA THR A 201 -9.05 -8.66 -16.38
C THR A 201 -9.87 -8.31 -15.13
N ALA A 202 -11.11 -8.82 -15.02
CA ALA A 202 -11.85 -8.78 -13.77
C ALA A 202 -11.05 -9.43 -12.64
N PHE A 203 -11.20 -8.90 -11.43
CA PHE A 203 -10.55 -9.39 -10.20
C PHE A 203 -9.02 -9.49 -10.25
N SER A 204 -8.37 -8.74 -11.14
CA SER A 204 -6.92 -8.65 -11.10
C SER A 204 -6.50 -7.75 -9.92
N ALA A 205 -5.32 -8.01 -9.38
CA ALA A 205 -4.73 -7.18 -8.33
C ALA A 205 -3.30 -6.78 -8.73
N SER A 206 -2.91 -5.60 -8.26
CA SER A 206 -1.51 -5.16 -8.22
C SER A 206 -1.25 -4.63 -6.83
N PHE A 207 -0.31 -5.22 -6.08
CA PHE A 207 -0.11 -4.88 -4.67
C PHE A 207 0.77 -3.65 -4.46
N TRP A 208 1.66 -3.37 -5.40
CA TRP A 208 2.63 -2.29 -5.26
C TRP A 208 2.92 -1.62 -6.59
N THR A 209 3.25 -0.32 -6.55
CA THR A 209 3.90 0.37 -7.67
C THR A 209 5.19 1.02 -7.21
N PHE A 210 6.15 1.14 -8.10
CA PHE A 210 7.34 1.96 -7.90
C PHE A 210 7.35 3.09 -8.93
N VAL A 211 7.42 4.33 -8.45
CA VAL A 211 7.56 5.51 -9.31
C VAL A 211 9.04 5.88 -9.34
N ASP A 212 9.67 5.76 -10.50
CA ASP A 212 11.07 6.11 -10.68
C ASP A 212 11.28 7.63 -10.83
N ARG A 213 12.54 8.07 -10.85
CA ARG A 213 12.90 9.50 -10.97
C ARG A 213 12.43 10.19 -12.25
N ARG A 214 12.18 9.43 -13.32
CA ARG A 214 11.61 9.97 -14.55
C ARG A 214 10.11 10.16 -14.43
N GLY A 215 9.49 9.65 -13.36
CA GLY A 215 8.04 9.56 -13.16
C GLY A 215 7.45 8.31 -13.78
N ASP A 216 8.27 7.36 -14.26
CA ASP A 216 7.74 6.12 -14.82
C ASP A 216 7.26 5.22 -13.68
N VAL A 217 6.08 4.62 -13.87
CA VAL A 217 5.44 3.76 -12.87
C VAL A 217 5.61 2.31 -13.25
N TRP A 218 6.25 1.54 -12.38
CA TRP A 218 6.53 0.12 -12.55
C TRP A 218 5.67 -0.71 -11.63
N PHE A 219 5.00 -1.72 -12.16
CA PHE A 219 4.12 -2.60 -11.40
C PHE A 219 3.91 -3.93 -12.10
N SER A 220 3.29 -4.88 -11.42
CA SER A 220 2.92 -6.17 -11.99
C SER A 220 1.51 -6.54 -11.57
N VAL A 221 0.83 -7.33 -12.39
CA VAL A 221 -0.55 -7.74 -12.15
C VAL A 221 -0.58 -9.25 -11.92
N VAL A 222 -1.36 -9.70 -10.93
CA VAL A 222 -1.53 -11.12 -10.62
C VAL A 222 -1.97 -11.92 -11.86
N GLY A 223 -1.47 -13.15 -11.99
CA GLY A 223 -1.88 -14.08 -13.06
C GLY A 223 -1.36 -13.74 -14.45
N GLN A 224 -0.38 -12.83 -14.58
CA GLN A 224 0.20 -12.43 -15.86
C GLN A 224 1.60 -12.99 -16.11
N TYR A 225 1.90 -14.19 -15.59
CA TYR A 225 3.11 -14.95 -15.93
C TYR A 225 4.42 -14.16 -15.73
N GLY A 226 4.49 -13.31 -14.70
CA GLY A 226 5.66 -12.48 -14.44
C GLY A 226 5.85 -11.32 -15.40
N ALA A 227 4.78 -10.84 -16.05
CA ALA A 227 4.84 -9.60 -16.82
C ALA A 227 5.11 -8.39 -15.90
N LEU A 228 6.01 -7.51 -16.36
CA LEU A 228 6.25 -6.21 -15.74
C LEU A 228 5.63 -5.12 -16.61
N TRP A 229 4.85 -4.25 -16.00
CA TRP A 229 4.24 -3.10 -16.65
C TRP A 229 5.02 -1.85 -16.36
N ARG A 230 5.05 -0.95 -17.34
CA ARG A 230 5.52 0.43 -17.17
C ARG A 230 4.49 1.40 -17.70
N VAL A 231 4.22 2.45 -16.94
CA VAL A 231 3.59 3.67 -17.44
C VAL A 231 4.66 4.72 -17.58
N ARG A 232 4.75 5.35 -18.75
CA ARG A 232 5.67 6.49 -18.92
C ARG A 232 5.11 7.73 -18.23
N GLY A 233 5.91 8.37 -17.38
CA GLY A 233 5.44 9.51 -16.58
C GLY A 233 5.04 10.73 -17.43
N ASP A 234 5.72 10.94 -18.55
CA ASP A 234 5.53 12.06 -19.47
C ASP A 234 4.32 11.90 -20.40
N THR A 235 4.14 10.73 -21.00
CA THR A 235 3.11 10.47 -22.01
C THR A 235 1.90 9.73 -21.47
N GLY A 236 2.03 9.01 -20.34
CA GLY A 236 1.02 8.07 -19.87
C GLY A 236 0.97 6.77 -20.67
N GLN A 237 1.90 6.54 -21.61
CA GLN A 237 1.95 5.33 -22.42
C GLN A 237 2.18 4.08 -21.56
N LEU A 238 1.40 3.04 -21.81
CA LEU A 238 1.58 1.70 -21.24
C LEU A 238 2.53 0.86 -22.08
N ASP A 239 3.56 0.31 -21.46
CA ASP A 239 4.48 -0.68 -22.01
C ASP A 239 4.41 -1.97 -21.18
N VAL A 240 4.56 -3.14 -21.82
CA VAL A 240 4.57 -4.45 -21.16
C VAL A 240 5.86 -5.18 -21.50
N PHE A 241 6.53 -5.69 -20.47
CA PHE A 241 7.69 -6.56 -20.57
C PHE A 241 7.26 -7.98 -20.18
N PRO A 242 6.99 -8.86 -21.16
CA PRO A 242 6.50 -10.20 -20.88
C PRO A 242 7.57 -11.03 -20.18
N ASN A 243 7.17 -11.81 -19.16
CA ASN A 243 8.06 -12.74 -18.43
C ASN A 243 9.34 -12.07 -17.89
N ALA A 244 9.22 -10.83 -17.39
CA ALA A 244 10.34 -10.05 -16.88
C ALA A 244 10.72 -10.40 -15.43
N LEU A 245 9.77 -10.89 -14.63
CA LEU A 245 10.03 -11.27 -13.24
C LEU A 245 10.84 -12.58 -13.15
N PRO A 246 11.73 -12.71 -12.14
CA PRO A 246 12.47 -13.94 -11.93
C PRO A 246 11.53 -15.14 -11.72
N PRO A 247 11.95 -16.36 -12.07
CA PRO A 247 11.13 -17.54 -11.83
C PRO A 247 10.92 -17.76 -10.33
N MET A 248 9.78 -18.35 -9.96
CA MET A 248 9.51 -18.73 -8.58
C MET A 248 10.28 -20.00 -8.24
N TYR A 249 10.94 -19.97 -7.07
CA TYR A 249 11.61 -21.13 -6.50
C TYR A 249 10.87 -21.58 -5.25
N ARG A 250 10.80 -22.90 -5.09
CA ARG A 250 10.35 -23.54 -3.86
C ARG A 250 11.49 -23.53 -2.86
N TRP A 251 11.35 -22.76 -1.78
CA TRP A 251 12.36 -22.68 -0.72
C TRP A 251 12.65 -24.04 -0.08
N ASP A 252 11.63 -24.90 0.05
CA ASP A 252 11.75 -26.20 0.71
C ASP A 252 12.52 -27.25 -0.10
N ALA A 253 12.58 -27.10 -1.43
CA ALA A 253 13.18 -28.06 -2.35
C ALA A 253 14.33 -27.49 -3.18
N GLU A 254 14.57 -26.18 -3.13
CA GLU A 254 15.54 -25.46 -3.98
C GLU A 254 15.32 -25.70 -5.50
N GLU A 255 14.08 -26.00 -5.89
CA GLU A 255 13.69 -26.28 -7.27
C GLU A 255 12.77 -25.19 -7.82
N LEU A 256 12.68 -25.11 -9.15
CA LEU A 256 11.69 -24.26 -9.81
C LEU A 256 10.27 -24.70 -9.43
N ALA A 257 9.42 -23.75 -9.09
CA ALA A 257 8.01 -24.02 -8.87
C ALA A 257 7.33 -24.48 -10.18
N GLY A 258 6.25 -25.24 -10.05
CA GLY A 258 5.51 -25.80 -11.19
C GLY A 258 4.83 -24.74 -12.06
N ALA A 259 4.28 -25.17 -13.20
CA ALA A 259 3.64 -24.25 -14.15
C ALA A 259 2.50 -23.38 -13.55
N PRO A 260 1.60 -23.91 -12.68
CA PRO A 260 0.58 -23.08 -12.03
C PRO A 260 1.17 -21.97 -11.16
N GLU A 261 2.24 -22.26 -10.43
CA GLU A 261 2.94 -21.29 -9.59
C GLU A 261 3.66 -20.25 -10.44
N GLN A 262 4.34 -20.65 -11.52
CA GLN A 262 5.01 -19.72 -12.43
C GLN A 262 4.04 -18.76 -13.12
N ALA A 263 2.79 -19.16 -13.33
CA ALA A 263 1.73 -18.30 -13.88
C ALA A 263 1.32 -17.19 -12.90
N ASN A 264 1.47 -17.44 -11.60
CA ASN A 264 1.14 -16.52 -10.51
C ASN A 264 2.33 -15.67 -10.07
N ARG A 265 3.34 -15.45 -10.92
CA ARG A 265 4.45 -14.54 -10.62
C ARG A 265 4.02 -13.09 -10.74
N TRP A 266 4.21 -12.36 -9.66
CA TRP A 266 3.94 -10.93 -9.51
C TRP A 266 4.65 -10.38 -8.26
N ILE A 267 4.72 -9.07 -8.17
CA ILE A 267 5.35 -8.30 -7.10
C ILE A 267 4.29 -7.97 -6.04
N MET A 268 4.52 -8.46 -4.82
CA MET A 268 3.74 -8.12 -3.64
C MET A 268 4.31 -6.91 -2.88
N TRP A 269 5.60 -6.63 -3.09
CA TRP A 269 6.31 -5.50 -2.52
C TRP A 269 7.59 -5.25 -3.31
N MET A 270 7.94 -3.98 -3.48
CA MET A 270 9.17 -3.56 -4.17
C MET A 270 9.71 -2.30 -3.54
N GLN A 271 11.03 -2.23 -3.38
CA GLN A 271 11.77 -1.03 -3.04
C GLN A 271 13.00 -0.91 -3.95
N PRO A 272 13.42 0.32 -4.32
CA PRO A 272 14.68 0.51 -5.02
C PRO A 272 15.86 0.15 -4.11
N LEU A 273 16.91 -0.45 -4.68
CA LEU A 273 18.12 -0.81 -3.92
C LEU A 273 18.97 0.41 -3.54
N ASP A 274 18.92 1.46 -4.36
CA ASP A 274 19.72 2.68 -4.21
C ASP A 274 18.83 3.94 -4.05
N GLY A 275 17.54 3.77 -3.73
CA GLY A 275 16.56 4.86 -3.66
C GLY A 275 16.10 5.37 -5.03
N ASP A 276 16.72 4.93 -6.12
CA ASP A 276 16.85 5.76 -7.31
C ASP A 276 16.63 5.03 -8.65
N ARG A 277 16.79 3.71 -8.66
CA ARG A 277 16.68 2.86 -9.86
C ARG A 277 15.76 1.66 -9.59
N ALA A 278 14.96 1.34 -10.60
CA ALA A 278 14.28 0.03 -10.71
C ALA A 278 15.30 -1.04 -11.11
#